data_AF-A0A2D7PDM3-F1
#
_entry.id   AF-A0A2D7PDM3-F1
#
_cell.length_a   1.000
_cell.length_b   1.000
_cell.length_c   1.000
_cell.angle_alpha   90.00
_cell.angle_beta   90.00
_cell.angle_gamma   90.00
#
_symmetry.space_group_name_H-M   'P 1'
#
loop_
_entity.id
_entity.type
_entity.pdbx_description
1 polymer ?
#
loop_
_entity_poly.entity_id
_entity_poly.type
_entity_poly.pdbx_seq_one_letter_code
_entity_poly.pdbx_strand_id
1 'polypeptide(L)' 'MIKWIKKWVDKIILKPYIPKREKEIKVSDLQYKTKAELEKLGRKIGIELDKRLTKDKLIKQIKKKIK' A
#
# COMPACT_ATOMS: atom_id res chain seq x y z
N MET A 1 2.03 6.32 -45.53
CA MET A 1 1.27 5.16 -45.01
C MET A 1 1.72 4.80 -43.57
N ILE A 2 1.82 5.79 -42.67
CA ILE A 2 2.39 5.66 -41.29
C ILE A 2 1.41 6.22 -40.23
N LYS A 3 0.19 6.62 -40.66
CA LYS A 3 -0.85 7.21 -39.79
C LYS A 3 -1.21 6.31 -38.60
N TRP A 4 -1.07 4.99 -38.75
CA TRP A 4 -1.33 4.02 -37.69
C TRP A 4 -0.27 4.05 -36.57
N ILE A 5 1.00 4.25 -36.92
CA ILE A 5 2.11 4.38 -35.96
C ILE A 5 1.97 5.70 -35.18
N LYS A 6 1.62 6.79 -35.87
CA LYS A 6 1.39 8.09 -35.21
C LYS A 6 0.30 7.99 -34.14
N LYS A 7 -0.82 7.33 -34.46
CA LYS A 7 -1.92 7.09 -33.50
C LYS A 7 -1.51 6.23 -32.30
N TRP A 8 -0.61 5.27 -32.51
CA TRP A 8 -0.08 4.43 -31.43
C TRP A 8 0.88 5.20 -30.52
N VAL A 9 1.80 5.97 -31.11
CA VAL A 9 2.74 6.83 -30.38
C VAL A 9 2.00 7.90 -29.59
N ASP A 10 1.04 8.60 -30.22
CA ASP A 10 0.23 9.64 -29.56
C ASP A 10 -0.52 9.07 -28.35
N LYS A 11 -1.06 7.84 -28.44
CA LYS A 11 -1.74 7.19 -27.30
C LYS A 11 -0.80 6.88 -26.13
N ILE A 12 0.47 6.61 -26.41
CA ILE A 12 1.48 6.31 -25.38
C ILE A 12 1.97 7.61 -24.75
N ILE A 13 2.32 8.61 -25.56
CA ILE A 13 2.82 9.91 -25.10
C ILE A 13 1.73 10.68 -24.35
N LEU A 14 0.49 10.65 -24.83
CA LEU A 14 -0.65 11.34 -24.22
C LEU A 14 -1.32 10.53 -23.10
N LYS A 15 -0.78 9.38 -22.69
CA LYS A 15 -1.37 8.63 -21.58
C LYS A 15 -1.07 9.39 -20.27
N PRO A 16 -2.09 9.95 -19.59
CA PRO A 16 -1.86 10.60 -18.32
C PRO A 16 -1.33 9.56 -17.31
N TYR A 17 -0.33 9.97 -16.52
CA TYR A 17 0.14 9.17 -15.41
C TYR A 17 -0.98 9.07 -14.37
N ILE A 18 -1.60 7.90 -14.27
CA ILE A 18 -2.58 7.60 -13.23
C ILE A 18 -1.77 6.98 -12.07
N PRO A 19 -1.61 7.67 -10.93
CA PRO A 19 -0.95 7.07 -9.78
C PRO A 19 -1.70 5.79 -9.41
N LYS A 20 -0.97 4.68 -9.30
CA LYS A 20 -1.52 3.42 -8.78
C LYS A 20 -2.04 3.73 -7.37
N ARG A 21 -3.37 3.71 -7.19
CA ARG A 21 -3.99 3.88 -5.87
C ARG A 21 -3.34 2.88 -4.93
N GLU A 22 -2.85 3.38 -3.79
CA GLU A 22 -2.31 2.52 -2.76
C GLU A 22 -3.39 1.50 -2.37
N LYS A 23 -3.03 0.22 -2.33
CA LYS A 23 -3.98 -0.83 -1.92
C LYS A 23 -4.45 -0.50 -0.51
N GLU A 24 -5.76 -0.43 -0.33
CA GLU A 24 -6.37 -0.28 0.99
C GLU A 24 -5.85 -1.39 1.91
N ILE A 25 -5.40 -1.00 3.10
CA ILE A 25 -4.87 -1.93 4.09
C ILE A 25 -6.05 -2.78 4.58
N LYS A 26 -6.20 -4.00 4.07
CA LYS A 26 -7.18 -4.93 4.60
C LYS A 26 -6.70 -5.48 5.93
N VAL A 27 -7.61 -5.46 6.91
CA VAL A 27 -7.37 -5.97 8.26
C VAL A 27 -7.01 -7.46 8.27
N SER A 28 -7.53 -8.23 7.29
CA SER A 28 -7.20 -9.65 7.07
C SER A 28 -5.74 -9.87 6.71
N ASP A 29 -5.09 -8.91 6.05
CA ASP A 29 -3.77 -9.10 5.48
C ASP A 29 -2.66 -8.88 6.52
N LEU A 30 -2.99 -8.29 7.67
CA LEU A 30 -2.06 -8.02 8.77
C LEU A 30 -1.45 -9.30 9.35
N GLN A 31 -2.16 -10.43 9.30
CA GLN A 31 -1.67 -11.70 9.84
C GLN A 31 -0.49 -12.28 9.05
N TYR A 32 -0.41 -11.97 7.76
CA TYR A 32 0.64 -12.44 6.86
C TYR A 32 1.88 -11.53 6.85
N LYS A 33 1.83 -10.41 7.57
CA LYS A 33 2.95 -9.46 7.67
C LYS A 33 3.91 -9.85 8.80
N THR A 34 5.19 -9.58 8.57
CA THR A 34 6.22 -9.66 9.61
C THR A 34 6.07 -8.53 10.63
N LYS A 35 6.67 -8.67 11.82
CA LYS A 35 6.65 -7.59 12.84
C LYS A 35 7.23 -6.27 12.32
N ALA A 36 8.26 -6.33 11.47
CA ALA A 36 8.89 -5.14 10.91
C ALA A 36 7.96 -4.43 9.89
N GLU A 37 7.22 -5.20 9.10
CA GLU A 37 6.21 -4.65 8.20
C GLU A 37 5.02 -4.06 8.95
N LEU A 38 4.60 -4.68 10.05
CA LEU A 38 3.55 -4.12 10.92
C LEU A 38 3.98 -2.78 11.51
N GLU A 39 5.23 -2.64 11.96
CA GLU A 39 5.77 -1.37 12.47
C GLU A 39 5.81 -0.29 11.38
N LYS A 40 6.30 -0.62 10.19
CA LYS A 40 6.27 0.31 9.04
C LYS A 40 4.85 0.74 8.71
N LEU A 41 3.90 -0.20 8.75
CA LEU A 41 2.49 0.08 8.52
C LEU A 41 1.92 0.96 9.64
N GLY A 42 2.26 0.68 10.89
CA GLY A 42 1.95 1.52 12.05
C GLY A 42 2.40 2.95 11.83
N ARG A 43 3.68 3.17 11.47
CA ARG A 43 4.22 4.51 11.20
C ARG A 43 3.49 5.19 10.06
N LYS A 44 3.12 4.45 9.01
CA LYS A 44 2.33 4.97 7.89
C LYS A 44 0.95 5.46 8.32
N ILE A 45 0.33 4.83 9.32
CA ILE A 45 -0.97 5.24 9.89
C ILE A 45 -0.83 6.13 11.15
N GLY A 46 0.39 6.61 11.45
CA GLY A 46 0.68 7.52 12.54
C GLY A 46 0.70 6.90 13.95
N ILE A 47 1.08 5.62 14.07
CA ILE A 47 1.33 4.98 15.37
C ILE A 47 2.71 4.33 15.41
N GLU A 48 3.37 4.40 16.55
CA GLU A 48 4.60 3.63 16.78
C GLU A 48 4.26 2.30 17.44
N LEU A 49 4.87 1.22 16.96
CA LEU A 49 4.66 -0.14 17.46
C LEU A 49 5.91 -0.65 18.18
N ASP A 50 5.74 -1.16 19.40
CA ASP A 50 6.83 -1.79 20.15
C ASP A 50 7.05 -3.25 19.71
N LYS A 51 8.18 -3.51 19.05
CA LYS A 51 8.54 -4.86 18.54
C LYS A 51 8.76 -5.91 19.64
N ARG A 52 8.94 -5.50 20.90
CA ARG A 52 9.03 -6.42 22.05
C ARG A 52 7.72 -7.17 22.26
N LEU A 53 6.60 -6.60 21.81
CA LEU A 53 5.28 -7.22 21.89
C LEU A 53 5.14 -8.39 20.88
N THR A 54 4.16 -9.27 21.16
CA THR A 54 3.80 -10.36 20.26
C THR A 54 3.13 -9.81 18.99
N LYS A 55 3.20 -10.58 17.89
CA LYS A 55 2.60 -10.18 16.60
C LYS A 55 1.12 -9.85 16.74
N ASP A 56 0.38 -10.63 17.53
CA ASP A 56 -1.04 -10.39 17.81
C ASP A 56 -1.32 -9.07 18.51
N LYS A 57 -0.46 -8.65 19.46
CA LYS A 57 -0.59 -7.35 20.12
C LYS A 57 -0.36 -6.20 19.13
N LEU A 58 0.64 -6.33 18.26
CA LEU A 58 0.90 -5.35 17.20
C LEU A 58 -0.29 -5.23 16.24
N ILE A 59 -0.84 -6.36 15.79
CA ILE A 59 -2.01 -6.40 14.93
C ILE A 59 -3.22 -5.74 15.62
N LYS A 60 -3.48 -6.02 16.90
CA LYS A 60 -4.57 -5.39 17.66
C LYS A 60 -4.44 -3.87 17.74
N GLN A 61 -3.22 -3.35 17.95
CA GLN A 61 -2.97 -1.90 17.97
C GLN A 61 -3.27 -1.25 16.62
N ILE A 62 -2.80 -1.85 15.52
CA ILE A 62 -3.12 -1.40 14.15
C ILE A 62 -4.64 -1.43 13.93
N LYS A 63 -5.32 -2.52 14.27
CA LYS A 63 -6.78 -2.67 14.12
C LYS A 63 -7.54 -1.59 14.90
N LYS A 64 -7.09 -1.25 16.12
CA LYS A 64 -7.72 -0.21 16.94
C LYS A 64 -7.60 1.19 16.33
N LYS A 65 -6.53 1.46 15.58
CA LYS A 65 -6.29 2.75 14.92
C LYS A 65 -7.03 2.92 13.60
N ILE A 66 -7.21 1.82 12.86
CA ILE A 66 -7.93 1.81 11.57
C ILE A 66 -9.46 1.82 11.76
N LYS A 67 -9.95 1.34 12.91
CA LYS A 67 -11.37 1.42 13.30
C LYS A 67 -11.74 2.84 13.69
#